data_AF-A0A6N7PFQ3-F1
#
_entry.id   AF-A0A6N7PFQ3-F1
#
_cell.length_a   1.000
_cell.length_b   1.000
_cell.length_c   1.000
_cell.angle_alpha   90.00
_cell.angle_beta   90.00
_cell.angle_gamma   90.00
#
_symmetry.space_group_name_H-M   'P 1'
#
loop_
_entity.id
_entity.type
_entity.pdbx_description
1 polymer ?
#
loop_
_entity_poly.entity_id
_entity_poly.type
_entity_poly.pdbx_seq_one_letter_code
_entity_poly.pdbx_strand_id
1 'polypeptide(L)'
;MRAPCHAIGIGLLVLAAAAALLPAREALACGPYPPARAHTPEDRSQAQRLFQEGRALEGEGKLERALARYLASREILPRKSNTKNAAVCLDKLGRAAEAIPLYEEVLDRFRGELTPEEQKAMIDDVRRLREAVATLHVIDGEGALFVDGKDLGSLPRECPLYLPPGRHTVRVNRRAVLLDHDLPPGESLRIVVDADPVPPRPKRSEGWFAQAFGGPALGGSMDSNAERDAESGCTDHCPFAFGFLAGARGGYITANNVSIELFTGFFSVDSRFSRTITRDVPLPSGMSTVTYTLSHDLSLRGPFMGPAIGYRLDLGPRWRALFRGSLGLVAAQSSDPVSGVGRDDRGHASNLNLAGTSTVLRSAPTFFMPEIGIEAKFRRLRVGLSLGYVLFLAQGNVFEGRVFDAQAPCPPTGDNGVACAPETLADVSGQGLQTAHGLMQLWIPQLTFGFLP
;
A
#
# COMPACT_ATOMS: atom_id res chain seq x y z
N MET A 1 23.21 18.25 -23.80
CA MET A 1 22.24 17.47 -24.59
C MET A 1 22.35 16.00 -24.19
N ARG A 2 21.19 15.40 -23.87
CA ARG A 2 20.85 13.96 -23.85
C ARG A 2 21.52 13.05 -22.81
N ALA A 3 20.67 12.61 -21.89
CA ALA A 3 20.86 11.50 -20.95
C ALA A 3 21.02 10.14 -21.66
N PRO A 4 21.51 9.11 -20.95
CA PRO A 4 21.20 7.73 -21.26
C PRO A 4 20.38 7.03 -20.16
N CYS A 5 19.48 6.18 -20.64
CA CYS A 5 18.56 5.31 -19.92
C CYS A 5 19.26 4.35 -18.96
N HIS A 6 18.69 4.16 -17.77
CA HIS A 6 18.99 3.02 -16.90
C HIS A 6 18.15 1.81 -17.32
N ALA A 7 18.83 0.77 -17.81
CA ALA A 7 18.29 -0.57 -17.97
C ALA A 7 18.28 -1.29 -16.62
N ILE A 8 17.14 -1.86 -16.26
CA ILE A 8 16.93 -2.66 -15.05
C ILE A 8 17.54 -4.05 -15.31
N GLY A 9 18.73 -4.28 -14.76
CA GLY A 9 19.35 -5.60 -14.71
C GLY A 9 18.79 -6.41 -13.54
N ILE A 10 18.02 -7.46 -13.83
CA ILE A 10 17.62 -8.48 -12.86
C ILE A 10 18.87 -9.32 -12.57
N GLY A 11 19.49 -9.08 -11.42
CA GLY A 11 20.61 -9.87 -10.91
C GLY A 11 20.13 -11.25 -10.47
N LEU A 12 20.57 -12.28 -11.19
CA LEU A 12 20.42 -13.69 -10.79
C LEU A 12 21.40 -13.96 -9.63
N LEU A 13 20.89 -14.05 -8.40
CA LEU A 13 21.70 -14.39 -7.23
C LEU A 13 21.86 -15.92 -7.16
N VAL A 14 22.99 -16.44 -7.61
CA VAL A 14 23.39 -17.84 -7.37
C VAL A 14 23.92 -17.92 -5.94
N LEU A 15 23.08 -18.33 -4.99
CA LEU A 15 23.51 -18.68 -3.65
C LEU A 15 24.18 -20.07 -3.68
N ALA A 16 25.51 -20.08 -3.71
CA ALA A 16 26.29 -21.26 -3.35
C ALA A 16 26.22 -21.45 -1.82
N ALA A 17 25.17 -22.12 -1.35
CA ALA A 17 25.10 -22.56 0.04
C ALA A 17 26.03 -23.76 0.22
N ALA A 18 27.11 -23.57 0.98
CA ALA A 18 27.95 -24.65 1.48
C ALA A 18 27.08 -25.57 2.35
N ALA A 19 26.68 -26.71 1.80
CA ALA A 19 25.90 -27.72 2.49
C ALA A 19 26.74 -28.32 3.61
N ALA A 20 26.24 -28.21 4.85
CA ALA A 20 26.69 -29.04 5.95
C ALA A 20 26.53 -30.51 5.53
N LEU A 21 27.63 -31.26 5.53
CA LEU A 21 27.67 -32.70 5.32
C LEU A 21 26.92 -33.40 6.47
N LEU A 22 25.60 -33.49 6.33
CA LEU A 22 24.84 -34.55 6.97
C LEU A 22 25.13 -35.83 6.17
N PRO A 23 25.49 -36.95 6.82
CA PRO A 23 25.64 -38.21 6.10
C PRO A 23 24.29 -38.50 5.45
N ALA A 24 24.31 -38.73 4.14
CA ALA A 24 23.18 -39.32 3.44
C ALA A 24 22.85 -40.61 4.18
N ARG A 25 21.78 -40.62 4.98
CA ARG A 25 21.16 -41.86 5.40
C ARG A 25 20.94 -42.65 4.13
N GLU A 26 21.52 -43.84 4.04
CA GLU A 26 21.12 -44.84 3.06
C GLU A 26 19.62 -45.09 3.27
N ALA A 27 18.79 -44.33 2.57
CA ALA A 27 17.36 -44.55 2.50
C ALA A 27 17.15 -45.76 1.59
N LEU A 28 17.34 -46.95 2.16
CA LEU A 28 17.21 -48.25 1.50
C LEU A 28 15.79 -48.84 1.62
N ALA A 29 14.79 -48.04 1.96
CA ALA A 29 13.40 -48.50 2.02
C ALA A 29 12.56 -47.59 1.14
N CYS A 30 12.29 -48.06 -0.07
CA CYS A 30 11.46 -47.34 -1.01
C CYS A 30 9.99 -47.79 -0.90
N GLY A 31 9.32 -47.27 0.13
CA GLY A 31 7.87 -47.19 0.27
C GLY A 31 7.12 -48.46 0.70
N PRO A 32 5.91 -48.31 1.26
CA PRO A 32 5.04 -49.42 1.59
C PRO A 32 4.53 -50.12 0.32
N TYR A 33 4.94 -51.37 0.11
CA TYR A 33 4.38 -52.23 -0.93
C TYR A 33 2.89 -52.47 -0.67
N PRO A 34 2.07 -52.69 -1.73
CA PRO A 34 0.67 -53.07 -1.55
C PRO A 34 0.58 -54.20 -0.51
N PRO A 35 -0.27 -54.05 0.53
CA PRO A 35 -0.36 -55.03 1.59
C PRO A 35 -0.62 -56.40 1.00
N ALA A 36 0.03 -57.43 1.55
CA ALA A 36 -0.19 -58.80 1.11
C ALA A 36 -1.68 -59.12 1.21
N ARG A 37 -2.36 -59.24 0.06
CA ARG A 37 -3.75 -59.65 0.01
C ARG A 37 -3.85 -61.12 0.41
N ALA A 38 -4.94 -61.53 1.02
CA ALA A 38 -5.21 -62.96 1.17
C ALA A 38 -5.38 -63.57 -0.24
N HIS A 39 -4.51 -64.51 -0.60
CA HIS A 39 -4.50 -65.17 -1.90
C HIS A 39 -5.09 -66.57 -1.78
N THR A 40 -5.95 -66.95 -2.72
CA THR A 40 -6.52 -68.29 -2.81
C THR A 40 -5.53 -69.29 -3.40
N PRO A 41 -5.74 -70.61 -3.25
CA PRO A 41 -5.00 -71.62 -4.02
C PRO A 41 -5.08 -71.37 -5.54
N GLU A 42 -6.22 -70.89 -6.03
CA GLU A 42 -6.44 -70.52 -7.43
C GLU A 42 -5.51 -69.38 -7.85
N ASP A 43 -5.40 -68.31 -7.04
CA ASP A 43 -4.49 -67.18 -7.29
C ASP A 43 -3.03 -67.65 -7.40
N ARG A 44 -2.60 -68.54 -6.49
CA ARG A 44 -1.26 -69.11 -6.52
C ARG A 44 -1.02 -69.91 -7.79
N SER A 45 -1.99 -70.73 -8.20
CA SER A 45 -1.90 -71.53 -9.43
C SER A 45 -1.84 -70.66 -10.68
N GLN A 46 -2.65 -69.59 -10.74
CA GLN A 46 -2.71 -68.68 -11.87
C GLN A 46 -1.44 -67.84 -11.97
N ALA A 47 -0.96 -67.28 -10.85
CA ALA A 47 0.31 -66.55 -10.81
C ALA A 47 1.49 -67.44 -11.25
N GLN A 48 1.49 -68.73 -10.85
CA GLN A 48 2.51 -69.70 -11.23
C GLN A 48 2.48 -70.02 -12.73
N ARG A 49 1.29 -70.20 -13.33
CA ARG A 49 1.14 -70.39 -14.78
C ARG A 49 1.69 -69.20 -15.55
N LEU A 50 1.28 -67.98 -15.19
CA LEU A 50 1.78 -66.75 -15.80
C LEU A 50 3.30 -66.60 -15.67
N PHE A 51 3.86 -66.96 -14.51
CA PHE A 51 5.31 -66.95 -14.31
C PHE A 51 6.03 -67.96 -15.24
N GLN A 52 5.50 -69.18 -15.39
CA GLN A 52 6.07 -70.20 -16.27
C GLN A 52 6.01 -69.79 -17.74
N GLU A 53 4.89 -69.18 -18.17
CA GLU A 53 4.76 -68.59 -19.50
C GLU A 53 5.79 -67.47 -19.72
N GLY A 54 5.99 -66.61 -18.73
CA GLY A 54 7.04 -65.58 -18.75
C GLY A 54 8.42 -66.17 -18.97
N ARG A 55 8.78 -67.24 -18.25
CA ARG A 55 10.08 -67.93 -18.43
C ARG A 55 10.24 -68.55 -19.80
N ALA A 56 9.20 -69.17 -20.34
CA ALA A 56 9.24 -69.76 -21.68
C ALA A 56 9.48 -68.67 -22.75
N LEU A 57 8.73 -67.57 -22.66
CA LEU A 57 8.88 -66.42 -23.56
C LEU A 57 10.26 -65.76 -23.43
N GLU A 58 10.80 -65.66 -22.22
CA GLU A 58 12.14 -65.15 -21.99
C GLU A 58 13.23 -66.05 -22.60
N GLY A 59 13.09 -67.38 -22.47
CA GLY A 59 13.97 -68.36 -23.11
C GLY A 59 13.93 -68.31 -24.64
N GLU A 60 12.81 -67.87 -25.21
CA GLU A 60 12.64 -67.58 -26.64
C GLU A 60 13.11 -66.16 -27.05
N GLY A 61 13.63 -65.36 -26.11
CA GLY A 61 14.07 -63.99 -26.37
C GLY A 61 12.95 -62.95 -26.53
N LYS A 62 11.69 -63.32 -26.28
CA LYS A 62 10.51 -62.45 -26.43
C LYS A 62 10.29 -61.59 -25.19
N LEU A 63 11.20 -60.66 -24.94
CA LEU A 63 11.33 -59.91 -23.69
C LEU A 63 10.07 -59.09 -23.31
N GLU A 64 9.41 -58.40 -24.24
CA GLU A 64 8.20 -57.62 -23.94
C GLU A 64 7.03 -58.52 -23.53
N ARG A 65 6.91 -59.67 -24.20
CA ARG A 65 5.86 -60.66 -23.87
C ARG A 65 6.16 -61.33 -22.54
N ALA A 66 7.42 -61.65 -22.27
CA ALA A 66 7.86 -62.20 -20.98
C ALA A 66 7.59 -61.21 -19.84
N LEU A 67 7.95 -59.93 -20.04
CA LEU A 67 7.66 -58.85 -19.10
C LEU A 67 6.17 -58.78 -18.78
N ALA A 68 5.30 -58.74 -19.79
CA ALA A 68 3.85 -58.69 -19.57
C ALA A 68 3.34 -59.86 -18.70
N ARG A 69 3.89 -61.07 -18.88
CA ARG A 69 3.52 -62.24 -18.07
C ARG A 69 4.07 -62.17 -16.65
N TYR A 70 5.29 -61.68 -16.46
CA TYR A 70 5.85 -61.46 -15.13
C TYR A 70 5.12 -60.35 -14.36
N LEU A 71 4.74 -59.25 -15.03
CA LEU A 71 3.91 -58.18 -14.45
C LEU A 71 2.54 -58.74 -14.01
N ALA A 72 1.84 -59.49 -14.88
CA ALA A 72 0.55 -60.09 -14.56
C ALA A 72 0.65 -61.14 -13.44
N SER A 73 1.72 -61.94 -13.42
CA SER A 73 1.99 -62.88 -12.32
C SER A 73 2.17 -62.15 -10.99
N ARG A 74 2.93 -61.04 -11.00
CA ARG A 74 3.20 -60.22 -9.81
C ARG A 74 1.95 -59.50 -9.31
N GLU A 75 1.10 -59.02 -10.21
CA GLU A 75 -0.18 -58.38 -9.85
C GLU A 75 -1.09 -59.32 -9.04
N ILE A 76 -1.08 -60.61 -9.38
CA ILE A 76 -1.82 -61.62 -8.61
C ILE A 76 -1.10 -61.95 -7.31
N LEU A 77 0.19 -62.27 -7.37
CA LEU A 77 0.99 -62.69 -6.21
C LEU A 77 2.44 -62.21 -6.34
N PRO A 78 2.83 -61.13 -5.66
CA PRO A 78 4.21 -60.66 -5.67
C PRO A 78 5.16 -61.68 -5.04
N ARG A 79 6.24 -62.03 -5.75
CA ARG A 79 7.30 -62.93 -5.28
C ARG A 79 8.67 -62.41 -5.72
N LYS A 80 9.74 -62.85 -5.04
CA LYS A 80 11.12 -62.54 -5.43
C LYS A 80 11.36 -62.81 -6.93
N SER A 81 10.98 -64.00 -7.41
CA SER A 81 11.30 -64.47 -8.75
C SER A 81 10.58 -63.70 -9.87
N ASN A 82 9.26 -63.45 -9.73
CA ASN A 82 8.52 -62.72 -10.76
C ASN A 82 8.85 -61.22 -10.77
N THR A 83 9.21 -60.65 -9.62
CA THR A 83 9.65 -59.25 -9.51
C THR A 83 11.06 -59.07 -10.10
N LYS A 84 12.01 -59.94 -9.73
CA LYS A 84 13.37 -59.95 -10.31
C LYS A 84 13.35 -60.18 -11.82
N ASN A 85 12.61 -61.17 -12.31
CA ASN A 85 12.61 -61.47 -13.75
C ASN A 85 11.94 -60.35 -14.57
N ALA A 86 10.93 -59.66 -14.02
CA ALA A 86 10.38 -58.46 -14.64
C ALA A 86 11.43 -57.33 -14.72
N ALA A 87 12.20 -57.11 -13.65
CA ALA A 87 13.27 -56.12 -13.64
C ALA A 87 14.36 -56.45 -14.68
N VAL A 88 14.78 -57.72 -14.78
CA VAL A 88 15.75 -58.19 -15.78
C VAL A 88 15.23 -57.99 -17.22
N CYS A 89 13.95 -58.26 -17.47
CA CYS A 89 13.37 -57.98 -18.78
C CYS A 89 13.37 -56.48 -19.10
N LEU A 90 13.03 -55.61 -18.13
CA LEU A 90 13.06 -54.15 -18.32
C LEU A 90 14.48 -53.63 -18.60
N ASP A 91 15.48 -54.16 -17.89
CA ASP A 91 16.89 -53.83 -18.11
C ASP A 91 17.37 -54.23 -19.52
N LYS A 92 17.09 -55.48 -19.94
CA LYS A 92 17.40 -55.94 -21.31
C LYS A 92 16.68 -55.13 -22.40
N LEU A 93 15.53 -54.53 -22.07
CA LEU A 93 14.76 -53.65 -22.96
C LEU A 93 15.22 -52.18 -22.91
N GLY A 94 16.21 -51.83 -22.10
CA GLY A 94 16.69 -50.45 -21.92
C GLY A 94 15.73 -49.55 -21.11
N ARG A 95 14.71 -50.12 -20.46
CA ARG A 95 13.69 -49.39 -19.67
C ARG A 95 14.15 -49.21 -18.22
N ALA A 96 15.31 -48.57 -18.05
CA ALA A 96 15.98 -48.43 -16.77
C ALA A 96 15.12 -47.77 -15.67
N ALA A 97 14.35 -46.73 -16.03
CA ALA A 97 13.47 -46.02 -15.10
C ALA A 97 12.39 -46.91 -14.45
N GLU A 98 11.98 -47.97 -15.13
CA GLU A 98 11.01 -48.95 -14.64
C GLU A 98 11.68 -50.17 -13.99
N ALA A 99 12.90 -50.51 -14.40
CA ALA A 99 13.67 -51.61 -13.83
C ALA A 99 14.12 -51.34 -12.39
N ILE A 100 14.61 -50.12 -12.11
CA ILE A 100 15.17 -49.74 -10.80
C ILE A 100 14.16 -49.97 -9.67
N PRO A 101 12.90 -49.48 -9.72
CA PRO A 101 11.93 -49.72 -8.66
C PRO A 101 11.67 -51.20 -8.36
N LEU A 102 11.71 -52.08 -9.39
CA LEU A 102 11.51 -53.52 -9.18
C LEU A 102 12.72 -54.19 -8.54
N TYR A 103 13.94 -53.74 -8.87
CA TYR A 103 15.15 -54.21 -8.18
C TYR A 103 15.20 -53.73 -6.73
N GLU A 104 14.82 -52.48 -6.47
CA GLU A 104 14.69 -51.94 -5.11
C GLU A 104 13.63 -52.68 -4.29
N GLU A 105 12.48 -53.02 -4.88
CA GLU A 105 11.47 -53.87 -4.23
C GLU A 105 12.04 -55.24 -3.82
N VAL A 106 12.84 -55.87 -4.69
CA VAL A 106 13.47 -57.15 -4.34
C VAL A 106 14.48 -57.00 -3.21
N LEU A 107 15.28 -55.95 -3.23
CA LEU A 107 16.29 -55.64 -2.21
C LEU A 107 15.71 -55.23 -0.85
N ASP A 108 14.47 -54.78 -0.83
CA ASP A 108 13.77 -54.39 0.39
C ASP A 108 12.83 -55.50 0.89
N ARG A 109 11.77 -55.82 0.11
CA ARG A 109 10.70 -56.75 0.50
C ARG A 109 11.15 -58.21 0.58
N PHE A 110 12.07 -58.62 -0.29
CA PHE A 110 12.50 -60.01 -0.43
C PHE A 110 13.95 -60.23 0.01
N ARG A 111 14.52 -59.29 0.79
CA ARG A 111 15.92 -59.34 1.24
C ARG A 111 16.30 -60.67 1.90
N GLY A 112 15.41 -61.22 2.73
CA GLY A 112 15.64 -62.49 3.43
C GLY A 112 15.69 -63.73 2.53
N GLU A 113 15.28 -63.61 1.25
CA GLU A 113 15.31 -64.69 0.25
C GLU A 113 16.50 -64.59 -0.72
N LEU A 114 17.40 -63.61 -0.52
CA LEU A 114 18.56 -63.36 -1.36
C LEU A 114 19.85 -63.91 -0.75
N THR A 115 20.71 -64.49 -1.57
CA THR A 115 22.10 -64.72 -1.16
C THR A 115 22.89 -63.41 -1.19
N PRO A 116 24.02 -63.30 -0.47
CA PRO A 116 24.88 -62.12 -0.53
C PRO A 116 25.31 -61.76 -1.97
N GLU A 117 25.56 -62.76 -2.81
CA GLU A 117 25.93 -62.59 -4.22
C GLU A 117 24.77 -62.06 -5.04
N GLU A 118 23.56 -62.59 -4.86
CA GLU A 118 22.35 -62.08 -5.54
C GLU A 118 22.07 -60.63 -5.13
N GLN A 119 22.21 -60.32 -3.85
CA GLN A 119 22.02 -58.97 -3.33
C GLN A 119 23.04 -58.00 -3.93
N LYS A 120 24.32 -58.38 -3.94
CA LYS A 120 25.39 -57.56 -4.52
C LYS A 120 25.17 -57.31 -6.01
N ALA A 121 24.85 -58.34 -6.78
CA ALA A 121 24.57 -58.20 -8.21
C ALA A 121 23.44 -57.21 -8.47
N MET A 122 22.35 -57.28 -7.70
CA MET A 122 21.23 -56.36 -7.84
C MET A 122 21.60 -54.91 -7.48
N ILE A 123 22.41 -54.71 -6.44
CA ILE A 123 22.90 -53.39 -6.05
C ILE A 123 23.77 -52.79 -7.17
N ASP A 124 24.63 -53.61 -7.78
CA ASP A 124 25.47 -53.19 -8.90
C ASP A 124 24.62 -52.88 -10.15
N ASP A 125 23.56 -53.66 -10.43
CA ASP A 125 22.60 -53.37 -11.49
C ASP A 125 21.84 -52.05 -11.25
N VAL A 126 21.36 -51.81 -10.02
CA VAL A 126 20.72 -50.53 -9.67
C VAL A 126 21.68 -49.36 -9.84
N ARG A 127 22.95 -49.51 -9.43
CA ARG A 127 23.97 -48.47 -9.60
C ARG A 127 24.17 -48.14 -11.08
N ARG A 128 24.38 -49.16 -11.92
CA ARG A 128 24.53 -48.99 -13.37
C ARG A 128 23.30 -48.34 -14.01
N LEU A 129 22.10 -48.78 -13.63
CA LEU A 129 20.86 -48.26 -14.21
C LEU A 129 20.59 -46.82 -13.82
N ARG A 130 20.96 -46.41 -12.60
CA ARG A 130 20.86 -45.01 -12.13
C ARG A 130 21.71 -44.05 -12.97
N GLU A 131 22.82 -44.50 -13.53
CA GLU A 131 23.65 -43.70 -14.44
C GLU A 131 22.93 -43.41 -15.77
N ALA A 132 21.91 -44.20 -16.15
CA ALA A 132 21.16 -44.06 -17.39
C ALA A 132 19.84 -43.28 -17.26
N VAL A 133 19.47 -42.87 -16.05
CA VAL A 133 18.19 -42.17 -15.76
C VAL A 133 18.42 -40.91 -14.97
N ALA A 134 17.44 -40.02 -15.00
CA ALA A 134 17.38 -38.89 -14.09
C ALA A 134 16.68 -39.30 -12.79
N THR A 135 17.17 -38.78 -11.66
CA THR A 135 16.57 -39.02 -10.34
C THR A 135 15.92 -37.75 -9.83
N LEU A 136 14.60 -37.76 -9.64
CA LEU A 136 13.83 -36.62 -9.15
C LEU A 136 13.42 -36.82 -7.69
N HIS A 137 13.89 -35.92 -6.82
CA HIS A 137 13.46 -35.80 -5.43
C HIS A 137 12.48 -34.63 -5.29
N VAL A 138 11.25 -34.92 -4.87
CA VAL A 138 10.26 -33.88 -4.54
C VAL A 138 10.26 -33.70 -3.03
N ILE A 139 10.81 -32.58 -2.58
CA ILE A 139 11.00 -32.24 -1.16
C ILE A 139 9.93 -31.21 -0.79
N ASP A 140 9.33 -31.37 0.38
CA ASP A 140 8.36 -30.46 0.99
C ASP A 140 7.22 -30.07 0.04
N GLY A 141 6.11 -30.83 0.11
CA GLY A 141 4.92 -30.57 -0.68
C GLY A 141 3.74 -31.46 -0.26
N GLU A 142 2.52 -30.97 -0.46
CA GLU A 142 1.29 -31.72 -0.21
C GLU A 142 0.44 -31.82 -1.49
N GLY A 143 -0.27 -32.94 -1.64
CA GLY A 143 -1.27 -33.13 -2.70
C GLY A 143 -0.80 -33.95 -3.90
N ALA A 144 -1.53 -33.91 -5.03
CA ALA A 144 -1.36 -34.86 -6.12
C ALA A 144 -0.22 -34.49 -7.08
N LEU A 145 0.70 -35.44 -7.32
CA LEU A 145 1.84 -35.32 -8.21
C LEU A 145 1.53 -35.94 -9.58
N PHE A 146 1.81 -35.19 -10.64
CA PHE A 146 1.69 -35.64 -12.02
C PHE A 146 3.02 -35.46 -12.73
N VAL A 147 3.43 -36.45 -13.52
CA VAL A 147 4.58 -36.34 -14.42
C VAL A 147 4.12 -36.76 -15.82
N ASP A 148 4.31 -35.88 -16.81
CA ASP A 148 3.84 -36.05 -18.19
C ASP A 148 2.35 -36.40 -18.27
N GLY A 149 1.56 -35.82 -17.36
CA GLY A 149 0.12 -36.06 -17.24
C GLY A 149 -0.26 -37.35 -16.51
N LYS A 150 0.68 -38.24 -16.19
CA LYS A 150 0.44 -39.45 -15.40
C LYS A 150 0.36 -39.12 -13.92
N ASP A 151 -0.73 -39.51 -13.26
CA ASP A 151 -0.89 -39.40 -11.81
C ASP A 151 0.04 -40.39 -11.10
N LEU A 152 0.90 -39.86 -10.23
CA LEU A 152 1.85 -40.61 -9.42
C LEU A 152 1.44 -40.61 -7.93
N GLY A 153 0.22 -40.17 -7.58
CA GLY A 153 -0.28 -40.17 -6.21
C GLY A 153 0.10 -38.94 -5.39
N SER A 154 -0.05 -39.02 -4.07
CA SER A 154 0.11 -37.87 -3.18
C SER A 154 1.54 -37.67 -2.66
N LEU A 155 1.91 -36.41 -2.46
CA LEU A 155 3.05 -35.97 -1.65
C LEU A 155 2.68 -35.86 -0.16
N PRO A 156 3.64 -35.96 0.77
CA PRO A 156 5.07 -36.21 0.52
C PRO A 156 5.35 -37.66 0.12
N ARG A 157 6.44 -37.87 -0.63
CA ARG A 157 6.91 -39.21 -1.00
C ARG A 157 8.31 -39.44 -0.45
N GLU A 158 8.54 -40.62 0.12
CA GLU A 158 9.86 -41.01 0.65
C GLU A 158 10.84 -41.40 -0.48
N CYS A 159 10.30 -41.91 -1.60
CA CYS A 159 11.08 -42.36 -2.75
C CYS A 159 11.32 -41.26 -3.79
N PRO A 160 12.52 -41.22 -4.40
CA PRO A 160 12.71 -40.50 -5.64
C PRO A 160 11.91 -41.13 -6.79
N LEU A 161 11.72 -40.35 -7.85
CA LEU A 161 11.20 -40.83 -9.13
C LEU A 161 12.35 -40.98 -10.12
N TYR A 162 12.38 -42.11 -10.83
CA TYR A 162 13.30 -42.33 -11.94
C TYR A 162 12.60 -41.97 -13.25
N LEU A 163 13.21 -41.08 -14.02
CA LEU A 163 12.69 -40.63 -15.30
C LEU A 163 13.71 -40.94 -16.41
N PRO A 164 13.26 -41.33 -17.62
CA PRO A 164 14.14 -41.34 -18.79
C PRO A 164 14.85 -39.99 -18.96
N PRO A 165 16.02 -39.93 -19.60
CA PRO A 165 16.63 -38.66 -19.93
C PRO A 165 15.77 -37.88 -20.94
N GLY A 166 15.70 -36.56 -20.78
CA GLY A 166 14.95 -35.66 -21.66
C GLY A 166 14.03 -34.68 -20.93
N ARG A 167 13.10 -34.06 -21.68
CA ARG A 167 12.15 -33.08 -21.16
C ARG A 167 10.92 -33.75 -20.56
N HIS A 168 10.58 -33.37 -19.32
CA HIS A 168 9.43 -33.89 -18.57
C HIS A 168 8.60 -32.77 -17.95
N THR A 169 7.27 -32.87 -17.97
CA THR A 169 6.39 -31.91 -17.29
C THR A 169 5.98 -32.44 -15.92
N VAL A 170 6.47 -31.82 -14.84
CA VAL A 170 6.07 -32.14 -13.47
C VAL A 170 4.96 -31.19 -13.00
N ARG A 171 3.92 -31.67 -12.32
CA ARG A 171 2.85 -30.84 -11.77
C ARG A 171 2.45 -31.32 -10.38
N VAL A 172 2.30 -30.37 -9.45
CA VAL A 172 1.87 -30.65 -8.08
C VAL A 172 0.59 -29.85 -7.82
N ASN A 173 -0.53 -30.54 -7.59
CA ASN A 173 -1.88 -29.95 -7.50
C ASN A 173 -2.33 -29.19 -8.77
N ARG A 174 -3.19 -28.17 -8.62
CA ARG A 174 -3.60 -27.22 -9.67
C ARG A 174 -2.52 -26.20 -10.04
N ARG A 175 -1.37 -26.19 -9.34
CA ARG A 175 -0.21 -25.37 -9.70
C ARG A 175 0.72 -26.21 -10.59
N ALA A 176 0.74 -25.93 -11.89
CA ALA A 176 1.77 -26.49 -12.76
C ALA A 176 3.10 -25.80 -12.44
N VAL A 177 4.01 -26.48 -11.76
CA VAL A 177 5.42 -26.08 -11.74
C VAL A 177 6.01 -26.62 -13.03
N LEU A 178 5.92 -25.85 -14.11
CA LEU A 178 6.43 -26.28 -15.41
C LEU A 178 7.95 -26.36 -15.35
N LEU A 179 8.50 -27.52 -14.96
CA LEU A 179 9.92 -27.79 -15.16
C LEU A 179 10.14 -28.13 -16.63
N ASP A 180 10.37 -27.12 -17.46
CA ASP A 180 10.90 -27.33 -18.80
C ASP A 180 12.43 -27.51 -18.74
N HIS A 181 12.89 -28.46 -17.92
CA HIS A 181 14.31 -28.79 -17.78
C HIS A 181 14.62 -30.07 -18.55
N ASP A 182 15.70 -30.04 -19.32
CA ASP A 182 16.32 -31.23 -19.87
C ASP A 182 17.03 -31.95 -18.72
N LEU A 183 16.61 -33.17 -18.41
CA LEU A 183 17.21 -33.98 -17.35
C LEU A 183 18.28 -34.90 -17.96
N PRO A 184 19.58 -34.60 -17.83
CA PRO A 184 20.63 -35.47 -18.33
C PRO A 184 20.71 -36.76 -17.49
N PRO A 185 21.20 -37.86 -18.08
CA PRO A 185 21.34 -39.14 -17.41
C PRO A 185 22.33 -39.04 -16.23
N GLY A 186 22.00 -39.69 -15.11
CA GLY A 186 22.82 -39.70 -13.89
C GLY A 186 22.67 -38.46 -13.00
N GLU A 187 21.90 -37.45 -13.40
CA GLU A 187 21.67 -36.26 -12.57
C GLU A 187 20.55 -36.49 -11.54
N SER A 188 20.74 -35.91 -10.35
CA SER A 188 19.74 -35.87 -9.29
C SER A 188 19.19 -34.46 -9.13
N LEU A 189 17.92 -34.27 -9.46
CA LEU A 189 17.24 -32.99 -9.29
C LEU A 189 16.42 -32.98 -8.00
N ARG A 190 16.53 -31.89 -7.24
CA ARG A 190 15.68 -31.63 -6.06
C ARG A 190 14.72 -30.49 -6.37
N ILE A 191 13.42 -30.78 -6.35
CA ILE A 191 12.40 -29.74 -6.43
C ILE A 191 11.89 -29.53 -5.00
N VAL A 192 12.11 -28.33 -4.47
CA VAL A 192 11.41 -27.85 -3.28
C VAL A 192 10.10 -27.24 -3.78
N VAL A 193 8.96 -27.83 -3.41
CA VAL A 193 7.66 -27.24 -3.73
C VAL A 193 7.37 -26.20 -2.65
N ASP A 194 8.19 -25.14 -2.62
CA ASP A 194 8.03 -24.06 -1.65
C ASP A 194 6.64 -23.44 -1.86
N ALA A 195 5.79 -23.60 -0.84
CA ALA A 195 4.71 -22.67 -0.62
C ALA A 195 5.35 -21.28 -0.63
N ASP A 196 4.86 -20.38 -1.48
CA ASP A 196 5.29 -18.98 -1.48
C ASP A 196 5.53 -18.54 -0.03
N PRO A 197 6.68 -17.93 0.32
CA PRO A 197 6.84 -17.39 1.66
C PRO A 197 5.64 -16.50 1.88
N VAL A 198 4.79 -16.86 2.86
CA VAL A 198 3.65 -16.04 3.25
C VAL A 198 4.26 -14.65 3.46
N PRO A 199 3.90 -13.64 2.65
CA PRO A 199 4.50 -12.33 2.81
C PRO A 199 4.36 -11.98 4.29
N PRO A 200 5.45 -11.55 4.95
CA PRO A 200 5.40 -11.30 6.39
C PRO A 200 4.18 -10.44 6.62
N ARG A 201 3.21 -10.94 7.41
CA ARG A 201 1.99 -10.17 7.71
C ARG A 201 2.49 -8.80 8.14
N PRO A 202 2.18 -7.71 7.40
CA PRO A 202 2.68 -6.40 7.77
C PRO A 202 2.28 -6.19 9.22
N LYS A 203 3.26 -5.86 10.09
CA LYS A 203 2.97 -5.58 11.49
C LYS A 203 1.94 -4.45 11.52
N ARG A 204 0.70 -4.82 11.84
CA ARG A 204 -0.52 -4.00 11.75
C ARG A 204 -0.27 -2.59 12.28
N SER A 205 -0.27 -1.62 11.39
CA SER A 205 -0.74 -0.25 11.65
C SER A 205 -2.23 -0.12 11.39
N GLU A 206 -2.87 -1.21 10.98
CA GLU A 206 -4.30 -1.29 10.71
C GLU A 206 -5.09 -1.12 12.01
N GLY A 207 -6.06 -0.21 11.99
CA GLY A 207 -6.92 0.00 13.14
C GLY A 207 -7.46 1.42 13.23
N TRP A 208 -8.36 1.58 14.19
CA TRP A 208 -8.92 2.87 14.56
C TRP A 208 -7.86 3.76 15.19
N PHE A 209 -7.92 5.06 14.93
CA PHE A 209 -7.07 6.03 15.61
C PHE A 209 -7.88 7.29 15.94
N ALA A 210 -7.41 8.02 16.94
CA ALA A 210 -7.89 9.34 17.28
C ALA A 210 -6.68 10.25 17.55
N GLN A 211 -6.76 11.50 17.11
CA GLN A 211 -5.68 12.47 17.19
C GLN A 211 -6.23 13.87 17.42
N ALA A 212 -5.73 14.57 18.43
CA ALA A 212 -5.87 16.01 18.56
C ALA A 212 -4.79 16.70 17.71
N PHE A 213 -5.12 17.85 17.14
CA PHE A 213 -4.18 18.65 16.38
C PHE A 213 -4.47 20.14 16.52
N GLY A 214 -3.45 20.96 16.35
CA GLY A 214 -3.63 22.40 16.28
C GLY A 214 -2.33 23.17 16.15
N GLY A 215 -2.47 24.45 15.81
CA GLY A 215 -1.36 25.36 15.63
C GLY A 215 -1.82 26.76 15.19
N PRO A 216 -0.87 27.70 15.07
CA PRO A 216 -1.17 29.04 14.56
C PRO A 216 -1.56 28.97 13.08
N ALA A 217 -2.41 29.91 12.67
CA ALA A 217 -2.78 30.14 11.27
C ALA A 217 -2.14 31.44 10.81
N LEU A 218 -1.36 31.38 9.73
CA LEU A 218 -0.53 32.49 9.26
C LEU A 218 -0.74 32.71 7.75
N GLY A 219 -1.08 33.92 7.33
CA GLY A 219 -1.23 34.26 5.91
C GLY A 219 -0.97 35.73 5.63
N GLY A 220 -0.70 36.06 4.37
CA GLY A 220 -0.47 37.44 3.95
C GLY A 220 -1.72 38.32 4.11
N SER A 221 -2.91 37.76 3.91
CA SER A 221 -4.19 38.45 4.09
C SER A 221 -5.33 37.43 4.10
N MET A 222 -6.54 37.87 4.45
CA MET A 222 -7.78 37.12 4.22
C MET A 222 -8.34 37.32 2.80
N ASP A 223 -7.59 38.01 1.93
CA ASP A 223 -7.97 38.32 0.55
C ASP A 223 -9.36 39.00 0.45
N SER A 224 -9.75 39.78 1.46
CA SER A 224 -10.88 40.69 1.32
C SER A 224 -10.56 41.80 0.32
N ASN A 225 -11.58 42.41 -0.28
CA ASN A 225 -11.35 43.56 -1.15
C ASN A 225 -10.78 44.77 -0.40
N ALA A 226 -11.16 44.96 0.87
CA ALA A 226 -10.58 46.00 1.72
C ALA A 226 -9.07 45.77 1.94
N GLU A 227 -8.63 44.52 2.12
CA GLU A 227 -7.20 44.19 2.18
C GLU A 227 -6.49 44.41 0.85
N ARG A 228 -7.09 44.02 -0.28
CA ARG A 228 -6.50 44.27 -1.61
C ARG A 228 -6.34 45.76 -1.90
N ASP A 229 -7.31 46.58 -1.50
CA ASP A 229 -7.21 48.04 -1.60
C ASP A 229 -6.03 48.56 -0.76
N ALA A 230 -5.88 48.03 0.46
CA ALA A 230 -4.80 48.39 1.38
C ALA A 230 -3.40 48.02 0.84
N GLU A 231 -3.25 46.82 0.27
CA GLU A 231 -1.97 46.29 -0.24
C GLU A 231 -1.34 47.20 -1.31
N SER A 232 -2.15 47.85 -2.14
CA SER A 232 -1.67 48.70 -3.25
C SER A 232 -0.92 49.96 -2.81
N GLY A 233 -1.05 50.38 -1.54
CA GLY A 233 -0.47 51.61 -1.03
C GLY A 233 0.00 51.54 0.44
N CYS A 234 0.18 50.33 0.98
CA CYS A 234 0.53 50.17 2.39
C CYS A 234 2.01 50.48 2.66
N THR A 235 2.26 51.36 3.63
CA THR A 235 3.60 51.61 4.20
C THR A 235 3.75 51.08 5.63
N ASP A 236 2.69 51.17 6.44
CA ASP A 236 2.60 50.70 7.83
C ASP A 236 1.23 50.05 8.07
N HIS A 237 1.15 49.05 8.96
CA HIS A 237 -0.07 48.29 9.27
C HIS A 237 -0.71 47.62 8.05
N CYS A 238 0.08 46.84 7.31
CA CYS A 238 -0.38 46.09 6.16
C CYS A 238 -1.21 44.87 6.58
N PRO A 239 -2.11 44.39 5.69
CA PRO A 239 -2.81 43.14 5.91
C PRO A 239 -1.87 42.02 6.31
N PHE A 240 -2.29 41.26 7.32
CA PHE A 240 -1.67 40.01 7.72
C PHE A 240 -2.71 39.19 8.47
N ALA A 241 -3.01 38.01 7.95
CA ALA A 241 -3.94 37.09 8.56
C ALA A 241 -3.23 36.26 9.64
N PHE A 242 -3.65 36.41 10.89
CA PHE A 242 -3.10 35.67 12.02
C PHE A 242 -4.22 35.06 12.86
N GLY A 243 -4.00 33.85 13.36
CA GLY A 243 -4.91 33.25 14.31
C GLY A 243 -4.52 31.82 14.66
N PHE A 244 -5.51 30.94 14.79
CA PHE A 244 -5.27 29.54 15.12
C PHE A 244 -6.30 28.60 14.49
N LEU A 245 -5.91 27.33 14.42
CA LEU A 245 -6.79 26.22 14.13
C LEU A 245 -6.49 25.09 15.11
N ALA A 246 -7.52 24.55 15.75
CA ALA A 246 -7.39 23.41 16.65
C ALA A 246 -8.58 22.47 16.54
N GLY A 247 -8.36 21.17 16.69
CA GLY A 247 -9.40 20.18 16.50
C GLY A 247 -8.99 18.76 16.85
N ALA A 248 -9.88 17.84 16.50
CA ALA A 248 -9.68 16.41 16.61
C ALA A 248 -9.99 15.74 15.28
N ARG A 249 -9.30 14.64 15.02
CA ARG A 249 -9.53 13.77 13.88
C ARG A 249 -9.48 12.32 14.31
N GLY A 250 -10.28 11.49 13.66
CA GLY A 250 -10.32 10.07 13.92
C GLY A 250 -10.69 9.31 12.67
N GLY A 251 -10.31 8.05 12.60
CA GLY A 251 -10.52 7.27 11.40
C GLY A 251 -9.95 5.88 11.50
N TYR A 252 -9.88 5.23 10.34
CA TYR A 252 -9.34 3.89 10.21
C TYR A 252 -8.12 3.89 9.30
N ILE A 253 -7.03 3.31 9.77
CA ILE A 253 -5.83 3.04 8.98
C ILE A 253 -5.96 1.63 8.42
N THR A 254 -5.78 1.46 7.12
CA THR A 254 -5.80 0.18 6.42
C THR A 254 -4.46 -0.54 6.53
N ALA A 255 -4.42 -1.82 6.15
CA ALA A 255 -3.18 -2.60 6.05
C ALA A 255 -2.12 -1.97 5.11
N ASN A 256 -2.55 -1.15 4.15
CA ASN A 256 -1.67 -0.46 3.19
C ASN A 256 -1.26 0.95 3.65
N ASN A 257 -1.41 1.29 4.93
CA ASN A 257 -1.12 2.59 5.53
C ASN A 257 -1.92 3.80 4.98
N VAL A 258 -2.97 3.54 4.20
CA VAL A 258 -3.95 4.56 3.83
C VAL A 258 -4.90 4.76 5.00
N SER A 259 -5.18 6.01 5.38
CA SER A 259 -6.22 6.36 6.36
C SER A 259 -7.40 7.06 5.71
N ILE A 260 -8.58 6.68 6.15
CA ILE A 260 -9.84 7.38 5.88
C ILE A 260 -10.26 8.02 7.21
N GLU A 261 -10.43 9.35 7.20
CA GLU A 261 -10.52 10.15 8.42
C GLU A 261 -11.72 11.10 8.36
N LEU A 262 -12.28 11.39 9.53
CA LEU A 262 -13.16 12.53 9.76
C LEU A 262 -12.46 13.46 10.74
N PHE A 263 -12.58 14.76 10.51
CA PHE A 263 -12.02 15.78 11.38
C PHE A 263 -13.04 16.85 11.71
N THR A 264 -12.86 17.49 12.86
CA THR A 264 -13.63 18.64 13.30
C THR A 264 -12.81 19.50 14.25
N GLY A 265 -13.17 20.77 14.38
CA GLY A 265 -12.49 21.67 15.29
C GLY A 265 -13.05 23.08 15.21
N PHE A 266 -12.24 24.03 15.66
CA PHE A 266 -12.55 25.45 15.61
C PHE A 266 -11.35 26.21 15.04
N PHE A 267 -11.63 27.19 14.19
CA PHE A 267 -10.62 28.10 13.68
C PHE A 267 -11.04 29.55 13.95
N SER A 268 -10.05 30.42 14.13
CA SER A 268 -10.22 31.87 14.24
C SER A 268 -9.04 32.52 13.55
N VAL A 269 -9.29 33.47 12.66
CA VAL A 269 -8.27 34.26 11.96
C VAL A 269 -8.72 35.70 11.96
N ASP A 270 -7.79 36.60 12.25
CA ASP A 270 -7.99 38.03 12.31
C ASP A 270 -6.96 38.73 11.41
N SER A 271 -7.31 39.88 10.84
CA SER A 271 -6.44 40.72 10.03
C SER A 271 -6.71 42.18 10.37
N ARG A 272 -5.68 42.86 10.86
CA ARG A 272 -5.74 44.27 11.27
C ARG A 272 -4.88 45.10 10.35
N PHE A 273 -5.49 46.05 9.68
CA PHE A 273 -4.80 46.87 8.70
C PHE A 273 -5.41 48.25 8.58
N SER A 274 -4.68 49.16 7.96
CA SER A 274 -5.20 50.48 7.59
C SER A 274 -5.14 50.67 6.09
N ARG A 275 -6.09 51.44 5.55
CA ARG A 275 -6.09 51.86 4.14
C ARG A 275 -6.53 53.29 4.00
N THR A 276 -6.15 53.90 2.88
CA THR A 276 -6.44 55.30 2.58
C THR A 276 -7.29 55.41 1.32
N ILE A 277 -8.34 56.22 1.37
CA ILE A 277 -9.20 56.54 0.23
C ILE A 277 -9.18 58.05 0.05
N THR A 278 -8.92 58.54 -1.16
CA THR A 278 -8.97 59.98 -1.45
C THR A 278 -10.14 60.28 -2.39
N ARG A 279 -10.97 61.26 -2.05
CA ARG A 279 -12.13 61.68 -2.86
C ARG A 279 -12.25 63.20 -2.86
N ASP A 280 -12.69 63.75 -3.99
CA ASP A 280 -13.14 65.13 -4.04
C ASP A 280 -14.60 65.18 -3.58
N VAL A 281 -14.86 65.93 -2.51
CA VAL A 281 -16.19 66.02 -1.90
C VAL A 281 -16.63 67.49 -1.74
N PRO A 282 -17.94 67.76 -1.89
CA PRO A 282 -18.47 69.09 -1.63
C PRO A 282 -18.54 69.34 -0.12
N LEU A 283 -17.73 70.27 0.38
CA LEU A 283 -17.78 70.74 1.77
C LEU A 283 -18.49 72.12 1.83
N PRO A 284 -18.95 72.58 3.01
CA PRO A 284 -19.50 73.93 3.17
C PRO A 284 -18.57 75.06 2.68
N SER A 285 -17.26 74.81 2.67
CA SER A 285 -16.21 75.73 2.19
C SER A 285 -15.92 75.65 0.69
N GLY A 286 -16.64 74.82 -0.07
CA GLY A 286 -16.38 74.50 -1.48
C GLY A 286 -15.90 73.07 -1.69
N MET A 287 -15.56 72.71 -2.93
CA MET A 287 -14.96 71.42 -3.25
C MET A 287 -13.58 71.29 -2.59
N SER A 288 -13.35 70.19 -1.88
CA SER A 288 -12.07 69.88 -1.26
C SER A 288 -11.73 68.40 -1.48
N THR A 289 -10.44 68.11 -1.65
CA THR A 289 -9.93 66.74 -1.68
C THR A 289 -9.76 66.26 -0.25
N VAL A 290 -10.53 65.24 0.13
CA VAL A 290 -10.48 64.63 1.46
C VAL A 290 -9.81 63.27 1.39
N THR A 291 -8.83 63.06 2.28
CA THR A 291 -8.14 61.81 2.50
C THR A 291 -8.71 61.11 3.72
N TYR A 292 -9.36 59.97 3.51
CA TYR A 292 -9.92 59.12 4.54
C TYR A 292 -8.94 58.01 4.91
N THR A 293 -8.52 57.95 6.17
CA THR A 293 -7.74 56.84 6.70
C THR A 293 -8.66 55.94 7.52
N LEU A 294 -8.81 54.70 7.07
CA LEU A 294 -9.69 53.68 7.67
C LEU A 294 -8.85 52.59 8.32
N SER A 295 -9.17 52.25 9.57
CA SER A 295 -8.60 51.12 10.29
C SER A 295 -9.63 50.00 10.42
N HIS A 296 -9.22 48.80 10.02
CA HIS A 296 -10.04 47.59 9.96
C HIS A 296 -9.58 46.55 11.00
N ASP A 297 -10.54 45.82 11.57
CA ASP A 297 -10.32 44.64 12.43
C ASP A 297 -11.13 43.46 11.89
N LEU A 298 -10.72 42.98 10.72
CA LEU A 298 -11.40 41.90 10.02
C LEU A 298 -11.17 40.59 10.77
N SER A 299 -12.23 39.82 10.95
CA SER A 299 -12.21 38.54 11.67
C SER A 299 -13.06 37.50 10.98
N LEU A 300 -12.59 36.26 10.95
CA LEU A 300 -13.28 35.08 10.43
C LEU A 300 -13.07 33.92 11.40
N ARG A 301 -14.17 33.40 11.95
CA ARG A 301 -14.11 32.33 12.95
C ARG A 301 -15.27 31.38 12.87
N GLY A 302 -15.06 30.12 13.25
CA GLY A 302 -16.15 29.16 13.31
C GLY A 302 -15.70 27.71 13.49
N PRO A 303 -16.65 26.83 13.82
CA PRO A 303 -16.40 25.40 13.82
C PRO A 303 -16.25 24.88 12.40
N PHE A 304 -15.32 23.95 12.21
CA PHE A 304 -15.10 23.27 10.93
C PHE A 304 -15.26 21.77 11.06
N MET A 305 -15.54 21.11 9.94
CA MET A 305 -15.52 19.66 9.83
C MET A 305 -15.32 19.19 8.40
N GLY A 306 -14.91 17.93 8.23
CA GLY A 306 -14.90 17.30 6.92
C GLY A 306 -14.16 15.97 6.86
N PRO A 307 -14.13 15.33 5.67
CA PRO A 307 -13.37 14.13 5.41
C PRO A 307 -11.90 14.42 5.08
N ALA A 308 -11.02 13.49 5.42
CA ALA A 308 -9.63 13.49 4.97
C ALA A 308 -9.16 12.10 4.56
N ILE A 309 -8.18 12.08 3.66
CA ILE A 309 -7.46 10.87 3.26
C ILE A 309 -5.99 11.08 3.58
N GLY A 310 -5.38 10.12 4.26
CA GLY A 310 -3.97 10.16 4.61
C GLY A 310 -3.20 8.95 4.11
N TYR A 311 -1.89 9.10 4.01
CA TYR A 311 -0.94 8.02 3.76
C TYR A 311 0.24 8.15 4.72
N ARG A 312 0.64 7.03 5.33
CA ARG A 312 1.78 6.98 6.26
C ARG A 312 2.89 6.13 5.66
N LEU A 313 4.07 6.73 5.50
CA LEU A 313 5.27 6.03 5.07
C LEU A 313 6.15 5.74 6.28
N ASP A 314 6.45 4.46 6.52
CA ASP A 314 7.38 4.06 7.58
C ASP A 314 8.81 4.43 7.19
N LEU A 315 9.43 5.36 7.94
CA LEU A 315 10.82 5.77 7.74
C LEU A 315 11.79 4.97 8.62
N GLY A 316 11.27 4.08 9.46
CA GLY A 316 12.02 3.27 10.41
C GLY A 316 11.18 2.82 11.60
N PRO A 317 11.81 2.29 12.67
CA PRO A 317 11.09 1.74 13.81
C PRO A 317 10.36 2.80 14.63
N ARG A 318 10.86 4.04 14.65
CA ARG A 318 10.34 5.14 15.48
C ARG A 318 9.60 6.23 14.70
N TRP A 319 9.85 6.38 13.41
CA TRP A 319 9.42 7.55 12.64
C TRP A 319 8.53 7.15 11.46
N ARG A 320 7.56 8.02 11.16
CA ARG A 320 6.69 7.96 9.98
C ARG A 320 6.66 9.31 9.30
N ALA A 321 6.73 9.32 7.97
CA ALA A 321 6.24 10.45 7.21
C ALA A 321 4.72 10.33 7.05
N LEU A 322 4.05 11.47 7.06
CA LEU A 322 2.61 11.62 6.94
C LEU A 322 2.33 12.53 5.75
N PHE A 323 1.42 12.10 4.88
CA PHE A 323 0.84 12.91 3.82
C PHE A 323 -0.67 12.86 3.98
N ARG A 324 -1.36 13.99 3.85
CA ARG A 324 -2.81 14.03 4.00
C ARG A 324 -3.43 15.10 3.11
N GLY A 325 -4.62 14.83 2.59
CA GLY A 325 -5.50 15.83 2.00
C GLY A 325 -6.80 15.88 2.78
N SER A 326 -7.14 17.07 3.27
CA SER A 326 -8.34 17.32 4.07
C SER A 326 -9.27 18.25 3.29
N LEU A 327 -10.54 17.88 3.10
CA LEU A 327 -11.56 18.76 2.56
C LEU A 327 -12.49 19.15 3.71
N GLY A 328 -12.66 20.44 3.96
CA GLY A 328 -13.45 20.92 5.08
C GLY A 328 -14.48 21.95 4.68
N LEU A 329 -15.50 22.08 5.53
CA LEU A 329 -16.45 23.18 5.54
C LEU A 329 -16.37 23.88 6.89
N VAL A 330 -16.52 25.19 6.90
CA VAL A 330 -16.61 25.98 8.12
C VAL A 330 -17.98 26.65 8.20
N ALA A 331 -18.67 26.52 9.32
CA ALA A 331 -19.76 27.44 9.65
C ALA A 331 -19.16 28.76 10.16
N ALA A 332 -18.80 29.64 9.23
CA ALA A 332 -18.02 30.83 9.52
C ALA A 332 -18.90 32.03 9.92
N GLN A 333 -18.39 32.82 10.85
CA GLN A 333 -18.86 34.16 11.16
C GLN A 333 -17.77 35.15 10.81
N SER A 334 -18.13 36.18 10.04
CA SER A 334 -17.23 37.25 9.66
C SER A 334 -17.69 38.58 10.24
N SER A 335 -16.76 39.34 10.82
CA SER A 335 -17.00 40.70 11.29
C SER A 335 -15.82 41.59 10.92
N ASP A 336 -16.10 42.86 10.65
CA ASP A 336 -15.08 43.86 10.36
C ASP A 336 -15.50 45.20 10.97
N PRO A 337 -15.22 45.42 12.26
CA PRO A 337 -15.33 46.74 12.86
C PRO A 337 -14.37 47.69 12.16
N VAL A 338 -14.91 48.80 11.63
CA VAL A 338 -14.14 49.81 10.93
C VAL A 338 -14.23 51.11 11.72
N SER A 339 -13.10 51.82 11.80
CA SER A 339 -13.01 53.18 12.33
C SER A 339 -12.21 54.03 11.36
N GLY A 340 -12.30 55.36 11.43
CA GLY A 340 -11.46 56.18 10.56
C GLY A 340 -11.50 57.66 10.89
N VAL A 341 -10.59 58.37 10.23
CA VAL A 341 -10.44 59.82 10.28
C VAL A 341 -10.35 60.34 8.86
N GLY A 342 -11.14 61.36 8.54
CA GLY A 342 -11.04 62.10 7.29
C GLY A 342 -10.24 63.37 7.48
N ARG A 343 -9.40 63.72 6.51
CA ARG A 343 -8.59 64.94 6.51
C ARG A 343 -8.74 65.72 5.21
N ASP A 344 -9.07 67.00 5.29
CA ASP A 344 -9.18 67.87 4.11
C ASP A 344 -7.82 68.35 3.59
N ASP A 345 -7.82 69.00 2.43
CA ASP A 345 -6.65 69.61 1.79
C ASP A 345 -5.99 70.74 2.62
N ARG A 346 -6.70 71.27 3.63
CA ARG A 346 -6.22 72.27 4.58
C ARG A 346 -5.64 71.65 5.86
N GLY A 347 -5.73 70.32 6.00
CA GLY A 347 -5.20 69.56 7.12
C GLY A 347 -6.14 69.40 8.32
N HIS A 348 -7.38 69.89 8.25
CA HIS A 348 -8.40 69.68 9.29
C HIS A 348 -8.85 68.22 9.29
N ALA A 349 -8.97 67.63 10.47
CA ALA A 349 -9.28 66.22 10.64
C ALA A 349 -10.54 66.01 11.48
N SER A 350 -11.40 65.09 11.07
CA SER A 350 -12.58 64.67 11.84
C SER A 350 -12.72 63.16 11.90
N ASN A 351 -13.20 62.65 13.04
CA ASN A 351 -13.56 61.24 13.17
C ASN A 351 -14.78 60.93 12.30
N LEU A 352 -14.73 59.80 11.61
CA LEU A 352 -15.80 59.33 10.76
C LEU A 352 -16.88 58.62 11.60
N ASN A 353 -18.15 58.84 11.25
CA ASN A 353 -19.24 57.99 11.73
C ASN A 353 -19.52 56.92 10.68
N LEU A 354 -19.33 55.66 11.06
CA LEU A 354 -19.44 54.53 10.15
C LEU A 354 -20.70 53.71 10.48
N ALA A 355 -21.58 53.52 9.50
CA ALA A 355 -22.74 52.64 9.63
C ALA A 355 -22.34 51.18 9.34
N GLY A 356 -23.05 50.22 9.96
CA GLY A 356 -22.87 48.79 9.66
C GLY A 356 -21.56 48.17 10.17
N THR A 357 -20.87 48.81 11.12
CA THR A 357 -19.61 48.32 11.73
C THR A 357 -19.83 47.13 12.67
N SER A 358 -21.04 46.94 13.19
CA SER A 358 -21.43 45.80 14.03
C SER A 358 -22.05 44.63 13.25
N THR A 359 -22.05 44.69 11.92
CA THR A 359 -22.63 43.63 11.09
C THR A 359 -21.81 42.36 11.18
N VAL A 360 -22.49 41.23 11.40
CA VAL A 360 -21.89 39.89 11.40
C VAL A 360 -22.47 39.10 10.24
N LEU A 361 -21.61 38.68 9.32
CA LEU A 361 -21.98 37.83 8.20
C LEU A 361 -21.81 36.36 8.58
N ARG A 362 -22.67 35.50 8.06
CA ARG A 362 -22.58 34.05 8.23
C ARG A 362 -22.41 33.38 6.88
N SER A 363 -21.43 32.51 6.75
CA SER A 363 -21.14 31.78 5.51
C SER A 363 -20.75 30.34 5.81
N ALA A 364 -20.70 29.51 4.76
CA ALA A 364 -20.31 28.11 4.85
C ALA A 364 -19.13 27.78 3.91
N PRO A 365 -17.99 28.51 3.98
CA PRO A 365 -16.91 28.33 3.02
C PRO A 365 -16.28 26.95 3.13
N THR A 366 -15.92 26.39 1.98
CA THR A 366 -15.15 25.17 1.88
C THR A 366 -13.66 25.46 1.74
N PHE A 367 -12.83 24.57 2.26
CA PHE A 367 -11.39 24.65 2.14
C PHE A 367 -10.77 23.30 1.82
N PHE A 368 -9.65 23.31 1.11
CA PHE A 368 -8.78 22.16 0.97
C PHE A 368 -7.48 22.41 1.77
N MET A 369 -7.03 21.41 2.52
CA MET A 369 -5.81 21.48 3.31
C MET A 369 -4.95 20.25 3.05
N PRO A 370 -3.98 20.32 2.11
CA PRO A 370 -2.87 19.39 2.09
C PRO A 370 -2.01 19.55 3.34
N GLU A 371 -1.54 18.43 3.87
CA GLU A 371 -0.63 18.38 5.01
C GLU A 371 0.53 17.42 4.72
N ILE A 372 1.74 17.82 5.10
CA ILE A 372 2.92 16.96 5.17
C ILE A 372 3.47 16.99 6.59
N GLY A 373 3.94 15.87 7.11
CA GLY A 373 4.48 15.84 8.46
C GLY A 373 5.33 14.63 8.79
N ILE A 374 5.84 14.62 10.01
CA ILE A 374 6.57 13.51 10.61
C ILE A 374 5.92 13.14 11.94
N GLU A 375 5.83 11.84 12.22
CA GLU A 375 5.21 11.29 13.42
C GLU A 375 6.18 10.35 14.13
N ALA A 376 6.40 10.59 15.42
CA ALA A 376 7.14 9.73 16.33
C ALA A 376 6.21 8.69 16.99
N LYS A 377 6.66 7.44 17.04
CA LYS A 377 5.94 6.31 17.64
C LYS A 377 6.45 6.03 19.06
N PHE A 378 5.56 6.18 20.04
CA PHE A 378 5.81 5.81 21.43
C PHE A 378 4.79 4.77 21.91
N ARG A 379 5.02 3.48 21.60
CA ARG A 379 4.07 2.38 21.86
C ARG A 379 2.70 2.62 21.20
N ARG A 380 1.70 3.05 21.97
CA ARG A 380 0.35 3.43 21.49
C ARG A 380 0.21 4.92 21.20
N LEU A 381 1.09 5.74 21.79
CA LEU A 381 1.09 7.17 21.58
C LEU A 381 1.80 7.53 20.28
N ARG A 382 1.27 8.55 19.61
CA ARG A 382 1.85 9.20 18.44
C ARG A 382 1.94 10.69 18.71
N VAL A 383 3.11 11.26 18.45
CA VAL A 383 3.34 12.70 18.51
C VAL A 383 3.93 13.09 17.16
N GLY A 384 3.33 14.07 16.50
CA GLY A 384 3.77 14.50 15.19
C GLY A 384 3.84 16.00 15.03
N LEU A 385 4.68 16.42 14.10
CA LEU A 385 4.77 17.78 13.59
C LEU A 385 4.35 17.73 12.13
N SER A 386 3.39 18.56 11.74
CA SER A 386 2.95 18.68 10.35
C SER A 386 2.86 20.14 9.93
N LEU A 387 2.92 20.37 8.63
CA LEU A 387 2.66 21.65 8.01
C LEU A 387 1.44 21.47 7.12
N GLY A 388 0.33 22.10 7.50
CA GLY A 388 -0.86 22.23 6.69
C GLY A 388 -0.81 23.53 5.88
N TYR A 389 -1.40 23.51 4.69
CA TYR A 389 -1.59 24.70 3.89
C TYR A 389 -3.07 24.78 3.49
N VAL A 390 -3.80 25.72 4.07
CA VAL A 390 -5.25 25.86 3.87
C VAL A 390 -5.50 26.75 2.67
N LEU A 391 -6.34 26.26 1.76
CA LEU A 391 -6.82 26.93 0.57
C LEU A 391 -8.34 27.08 0.66
N PHE A 392 -8.84 28.29 0.86
CA PHE A 392 -10.28 28.54 0.76
C PHE A 392 -10.72 28.48 -0.70
N LEU A 393 -11.81 27.77 -0.97
CA LEU A 393 -12.28 27.46 -2.32
C LEU A 393 -13.46 28.36 -2.77
N ALA A 394 -13.93 29.23 -1.88
CA ALA A 394 -15.03 30.15 -2.15
C ALA A 394 -14.80 31.48 -1.43
N GLN A 395 -15.28 32.55 -2.05
CA GLN A 395 -15.30 33.88 -1.46
C GLN A 395 -16.36 33.98 -0.36
N GLY A 396 -16.11 34.84 0.62
CA GLY A 396 -17.04 35.15 1.69
C GLY A 396 -18.21 36.02 1.24
N ASN A 397 -19.20 36.12 2.11
CA ASN A 397 -20.33 37.03 1.90
C ASN A 397 -19.86 38.50 1.92
N VAL A 398 -20.72 39.37 1.42
CA VAL A 398 -20.44 40.79 1.26
C VAL A 398 -21.10 41.60 2.37
N PHE A 399 -20.38 42.55 2.94
CA PHE A 399 -20.96 43.61 3.75
C PHE A 399 -21.57 44.64 2.79
N GLU A 400 -22.90 44.78 2.85
CA GLU A 400 -23.66 45.72 2.03
C GLU A 400 -23.86 47.06 2.75
N GLY A 401 -23.92 48.15 1.98
CA GLY A 401 -24.37 49.46 2.47
C GLY A 401 -23.42 50.13 3.46
N ARG A 402 -22.12 49.81 3.42
CA ARG A 402 -21.13 50.51 4.24
C ARG A 402 -20.87 51.89 3.65
N VAL A 403 -21.31 52.90 4.38
CA VAL A 403 -21.11 54.33 4.08
C VAL A 403 -20.45 55.02 5.26
N PHE A 404 -19.66 56.04 4.96
CA PHE A 404 -19.04 56.94 5.93
C PHE A 404 -19.50 58.37 5.67
N ASP A 405 -19.57 59.15 6.74
CA ASP A 405 -19.99 60.55 6.80
C ASP A 405 -21.43 60.84 6.33
N ALA A 406 -22.28 60.98 7.35
CA ALA A 406 -23.48 61.81 7.32
C ALA A 406 -23.80 62.21 8.77
N GLN A 407 -22.97 63.06 9.39
CA GLN A 407 -23.37 63.65 10.66
C GLN A 407 -24.41 64.74 10.41
N ALA A 408 -25.69 64.37 10.46
CA ALA A 408 -26.77 65.34 10.61
C ALA A 408 -27.15 65.46 12.10
N PRO A 409 -27.27 66.68 12.66
CA PRO A 409 -27.18 67.99 12.02
C PRO A 409 -25.75 68.57 11.95
N CYS A 410 -25.39 69.16 10.80
CA CYS A 410 -24.13 69.86 10.56
C CYS A 410 -24.16 71.29 11.16
N PRO A 411 -23.15 71.73 11.92
CA PRO A 411 -23.05 73.13 12.33
C PRO A 411 -22.72 74.03 11.12
N PRO A 412 -23.24 75.28 11.07
CA PRO A 412 -23.19 76.13 9.87
C PRO A 412 -21.79 76.62 9.47
N THR A 413 -20.78 76.53 10.34
CA THR A 413 -19.38 76.89 10.06
C THR A 413 -18.43 76.31 11.14
N GLY A 414 -17.25 75.82 10.73
CA GLY A 414 -16.17 75.37 11.63
C GLY A 414 -15.21 74.34 11.01
N ASP A 415 -14.11 74.03 11.70
CA ASP A 415 -13.03 73.09 11.29
C ASP A 415 -13.47 71.61 11.15
N ASN A 416 -14.77 71.32 11.26
CA ASN A 416 -15.38 69.98 11.14
C ASN A 416 -16.05 69.76 9.77
N GLY A 417 -15.60 70.45 8.73
CA GLY A 417 -16.19 70.38 7.39
C GLY A 417 -16.25 68.95 6.84
N VAL A 418 -15.24 68.13 7.14
CA VAL A 418 -15.15 66.73 6.68
C VAL A 418 -16.28 65.85 7.25
N ALA A 419 -16.68 66.01 8.51
CA ALA A 419 -17.81 65.28 9.09
C ALA A 419 -19.16 65.62 8.45
N CYS A 420 -19.21 66.71 7.68
CA CYS A 420 -20.39 67.19 6.96
C CYS A 420 -20.38 66.79 5.47
N ALA A 421 -19.38 66.01 5.03
CA ALA A 421 -19.34 65.49 3.67
C ALA A 421 -20.56 64.59 3.40
N PRO A 422 -21.05 64.53 2.15
CA PRO A 422 -22.11 63.60 1.77
C PRO A 422 -21.66 62.14 1.93
N GLU A 423 -22.63 61.24 2.11
CA GLU A 423 -22.40 59.80 2.27
C GLU A 423 -21.43 59.29 1.20
N THR A 424 -20.26 58.84 1.66
CA THR A 424 -19.22 58.29 0.81
C THR A 424 -19.20 56.77 0.97
N LEU A 425 -19.32 56.06 -0.16
CA LEU A 425 -19.26 54.61 -0.18
C LEU A 425 -17.88 54.10 0.26
N ALA A 426 -17.89 53.08 1.11
CA ALA A 426 -16.73 52.56 1.80
C ALA A 426 -15.76 51.74 0.92
N ASP A 427 -15.76 51.86 -0.40
CA ASP A 427 -14.92 51.07 -1.30
C ASP A 427 -14.29 51.93 -2.40
N VAL A 428 -13.14 51.48 -2.91
CA VAL A 428 -12.43 52.19 -3.99
C VAL A 428 -13.26 52.18 -5.28
N SER A 429 -14.03 51.12 -5.54
CA SER A 429 -14.94 50.99 -6.69
C SER A 429 -16.19 51.87 -6.62
N GLY A 430 -16.55 52.42 -5.47
CA GLY A 430 -17.77 53.22 -5.30
C GLY A 430 -19.07 52.42 -5.48
N GLN A 431 -19.06 51.14 -5.10
CA GLN A 431 -20.22 50.24 -5.11
C GLN A 431 -20.71 49.87 -3.70
N GLY A 432 -19.97 50.20 -2.64
CA GLY A 432 -20.33 49.91 -1.25
C GLY A 432 -20.30 48.43 -0.88
N LEU A 433 -19.64 47.59 -1.69
CA LEU A 433 -19.58 46.14 -1.51
C LEU A 433 -18.22 45.77 -0.90
N GLN A 434 -18.22 45.10 0.26
CA GLN A 434 -16.98 44.56 0.86
C GLN A 434 -17.06 43.06 1.12
N THR A 435 -16.32 42.26 0.36
CA THR A 435 -16.22 40.80 0.59
C THR A 435 -15.48 40.53 1.88
N ALA A 436 -16.08 39.79 2.82
CA ALA A 436 -15.45 39.49 4.10
C ALA A 436 -14.15 38.69 4.00
N HIS A 437 -14.01 37.87 2.96
CA HIS A 437 -12.76 37.22 2.60
C HIS A 437 -12.79 36.77 1.14
N GLY A 438 -11.62 36.55 0.57
CA GLY A 438 -11.44 36.00 -0.77
C GLY A 438 -11.03 34.54 -0.74
N LEU A 439 -10.19 34.15 -1.72
CA LEU A 439 -9.58 32.83 -1.82
C LEU A 439 -8.29 32.79 -0.99
N MET A 440 -8.43 33.03 0.31
CA MET A 440 -7.29 33.17 1.23
C MET A 440 -6.47 31.88 1.34
N GLN A 441 -5.19 32.06 1.66
CA GLN A 441 -4.21 31.00 1.81
C GLN A 441 -3.51 31.13 3.17
N LEU A 442 -3.53 30.06 3.96
CA LEU A 442 -2.97 30.08 5.31
C LEU A 442 -2.00 28.91 5.52
N TRP A 443 -0.85 29.18 6.10
CA TRP A 443 0.07 28.18 6.62
C TRP A 443 -0.29 27.82 8.06
N ILE A 444 -0.41 26.53 8.33
CA ILE A 444 -0.74 25.98 9.65
C ILE A 444 0.35 24.99 10.07
N PRO A 445 1.45 25.42 10.71
CA PRO A 445 2.34 24.50 11.40
C PRO A 445 1.60 23.90 12.60
N GLN A 446 1.49 22.58 12.65
CA GLN A 446 0.63 21.86 13.59
C GLN A 446 1.43 20.90 14.47
N LEU A 447 1.06 20.87 15.74
CA LEU A 447 1.35 19.76 16.62
C LEU A 447 0.19 18.77 16.55
N THR A 448 0.53 17.49 16.52
CA THR A 448 -0.45 16.40 16.52
C THR A 448 -0.14 15.44 17.65
N PHE A 449 -1.17 15.01 18.35
CA PHE A 449 -1.08 14.07 19.47
C PHE A 449 -2.18 13.04 19.32
N GLY A 450 -1.82 11.78 19.10
CA GLY A 450 -2.78 10.73 18.79
C GLY A 450 -2.50 9.42 19.48
N PHE A 451 -3.54 8.59 19.53
CA PHE A 451 -3.52 7.26 20.11
C PHE A 451 -3.91 6.24 19.04
N LEU A 452 -3.08 5.19 18.90
CA LEU A 452 -3.39 3.99 18.13
C LEU A 452 -3.47 2.81 19.13
N PRO A 453 -4.61 2.11 19.22
CA PRO A 453 -4.86 1.03 20.17
C PRO A 453 -3.99 -0.23 19.96
#